data_AF-A0A9E1HZG8-F1
#
_entry.id   AF-A0A9E1HZG8-F1
#
_cell.length_a   1.000
_cell.length_b   1.000
_cell.length_c   1.000
_cell.angle_alpha   90.00
_cell.angle_beta   90.00
_cell.angle_gamma   90.00
#
_symmetry.space_group_name_H-M   'P 1'
#
loop_
_entity.id
_entity.type
_entity.pdbx_description
1 polymer ?
#
loop_
_entity_poly.entity_id
_entity_poly.type
_entity_poly.pdbx_seq_one_letter_code
_entity_poly.pdbx_strand_id
1 'polypeptide(L)' 'MLTFKTIRQTAATGIMTEHYLRLLVAEGRCPGIYSGNRFLINVEALSELLDRQSREGVQENG' A
#
# COMPACT_ATOMS: atom_id res chain seq x y z
N MET A 1 15.35 -5.22 -1.44
CA MET A 1 15.72 -5.12 -0.01
C MET A 1 14.46 -4.65 0.68
N LEU A 2 13.90 -5.47 1.57
CA LEU A 2 12.57 -5.18 2.13
C LEU A 2 12.53 -3.80 2.77
N THR A 3 11.79 -2.89 2.15
CA THR A 3 11.70 -1.50 2.56
C THR A 3 10.39 -1.30 3.30
N PHE A 4 10.47 -1.28 4.63
CA PHE A 4 9.32 -0.98 5.49
C PHE A 4 9.27 0.52 5.80
N LYS A 5 8.11 1.13 5.57
CA LYS A 5 7.88 2.56 5.80
C LYS A 5 6.57 2.78 6.52
N THR A 6 6.50 3.82 7.36
CA THR A 6 5.21 4.26 7.92
C THR A 6 4.30 4.76 6.80
N ILE A 7 2.99 4.79 7.05
CA ILE A 7 1.98 5.33 6.10
C ILE A 7 2.42 6.69 5.53
N ARG A 8 2.87 7.61 6.39
CA ARG A 8 3.33 8.96 5.98
C ARG A 8 4.58 8.91 5.10
N GLN A 9 5.55 8.06 5.45
CA GLN A 9 6.76 7.91 4.66
C GLN A 9 6.49 7.28 3.29
N THR A 10 5.56 6.32 3.21
CA THR A 10 5.11 5.74 1.94
C THR A 10 4.35 6.76 1.10
N ALA A 11 3.49 7.58 1.71
CA ALA A 11 2.82 8.65 0.99
C ALA A 11 3.83 9.67 0.42
N ALA A 12 4.90 9.97 1.17
CA ALA A 12 5.97 10.86 0.72
C ALA A 12 6.79 10.31 -0.47
N THR A 13 6.73 9.00 -0.76
CA THR A 13 7.35 8.46 -1.99
C THR A 13 6.53 8.71 -3.24
N GLY A 14 5.30 9.22 -3.11
CA GLY A 14 4.42 9.52 -4.23
C GLY A 14 3.70 8.31 -4.82
N ILE A 15 3.80 7.12 -4.21
CA ILE A 15 3.11 5.92 -4.70
C ILE A 15 1.59 6.09 -4.62
N MET A 16 1.08 6.53 -3.47
CA MET A 16 -0.34 6.76 -3.21
C MET A 16 -0.51 7.83 -2.13
N THR A 17 -1.72 8.40 -2.01
CA THR A 17 -2.04 9.39 -0.98
C THR A 17 -2.11 8.75 0.42
N GLU A 18 -1.83 9.52 1.47
CA GLU A 18 -1.94 9.04 2.86
C GLU A 18 -3.35 8.52 3.17
N HIS A 19 -4.38 9.20 2.65
CA HIS A 19 -5.77 8.81 2.85
C HIS A 19 -6.06 7.42 2.28
N TYR A 20 -5.65 7.16 1.03
CA TYR A 20 -5.84 5.87 0.39
C TYR A 20 -5.11 4.74 1.16
N LEU A 21 -3.88 4.99 1.58
CA LEU A 21 -3.12 4.01 2.37
C LEU A 21 -3.79 3.68 3.70
N ARG A 22 -4.40 4.68 4.38
CA ARG A 22 -5.16 4.45 5.62
C ARG A 22 -6.40 3.59 5.39
N LEU A 23 -7.13 3.82 4.30
CA LEU A 23 -8.27 2.99 3.91
C LEU A 23 -7.83 1.55 3.64
N LEU A 24 -6.75 1.37 2.86
CA LEU A 24 -6.21 0.05 2.53
C LEU A 24 -5.80 -0.75 3.78
N VAL A 25 -5.23 -0.06 4.79
CA VAL A 25 -4.89 -0.67 6.09
C VAL A 25 -6.15 -1.02 6.89
N ALA A 26 -7.14 -0.13 6.93
CA ALA A 26 -8.40 -0.38 7.62
C ALA A 26 -9.20 -1.54 7.00
N GLU A 27 -9.12 -1.70 5.68
CA GLU A 27 -9.68 -2.84 4.94
C GLU A 27 -8.91 -4.16 5.15
N GLY A 28 -7.74 -4.12 5.80
CA GLY A 28 -6.89 -5.30 5.98
C GLY A 28 -6.20 -5.78 4.70
N ARG A 29 -6.18 -4.95 3.64
CA ARG A 29 -5.61 -5.29 2.33
C ARG A 29 -4.21 -4.75 2.12
N CYS A 30 -3.75 -3.85 2.98
CA CYS A 30 -2.43 -3.24 2.86
C CYS A 30 -1.32 -4.21 3.30
N PRO A 31 -0.32 -4.50 2.46
CA PRO A 31 0.79 -5.36 2.83
C PRO A 31 1.71 -4.64 3.81
N GLY A 32 1.85 -5.20 5.01
CA GLY A 32 2.64 -4.60 6.06
C GLY A 32 2.50 -5.33 7.38
N ILE A 33 3.16 -4.79 8.41
CA ILE A 33 3.16 -5.34 9.76
C ILE A 33 2.96 -4.22 10.78
N TYR A 34 2.36 -4.57 11.92
CA TYR A 34 2.33 -3.69 13.08
C TYR A 34 3.66 -3.80 13.84
N SER A 35 4.27 -2.65 14.12
CA SER A 35 5.42 -2.51 15.01
C SER A 35 4.99 -1.62 16.18
N GLY A 36 4.55 -2.26 17.27
CA GLY A 36 3.86 -1.61 18.36
C GLY A 36 2.58 -0.92 17.87
N ASN A 37 2.45 0.37 18.15
CA ASN A 37 1.27 1.15 17.77
C ASN A 37 1.28 1.67 16.32
N ARG A 38 2.34 1.38 15.54
CA ARG A 38 2.50 1.90 14.18
C ARG A 38 2.38 0.79 13.15
N PHE A 39 1.69 1.09 12.05
CA PHE A 39 1.70 0.21 10.88
C PHE A 39 2.86 0.56 9.95
N LEU A 40 3.66 -0.45 9.61
CA LEU A 40 4.77 -0.36 8.67
C LEU A 40 4.38 -1.10 7.38
N ILE A 41 4.25 -0.35 6.30
CA ILE A 41 3.94 -0.84 4.97
C ILE A 41 5.19 -1.45 4.35
N ASN A 42 5.06 -2.65 3.78
CA ASN A 42 6.06 -3.19 2.87
C ASN A 42 5.89 -2.51 1.50
N VAL A 43 6.82 -1.63 1.15
CA VAL A 43 6.71 -0.80 -0.06
C VAL A 43 6.82 -1.62 -1.35
N GLU A 44 7.64 -2.67 -1.36
CA GLU A 44 7.81 -3.55 -2.52
C GLU A 44 6.49 -4.30 -2.79
N ALA A 45 5.94 -4.96 -1.78
CA ALA A 45 4.67 -5.67 -1.89
C ALA A 45 3.47 -4.75 -2.18
N LEU A 46 3.48 -3.51 -1.67
CA LEU A 46 2.45 -2.52 -2.02
C LEU A 46 2.50 -2.18 -3.51
N SER A 47 3.69 -2.02 -4.07
CA SER A 47 3.87 -1.70 -5.49
C SER A 47 3.35 -2.83 -6.38
N GLU A 48 3.66 -4.08 -6.03
CA GLU A 48 3.14 -5.27 -6.72
C GLU A 48 1.62 -5.38 -6.62
N LEU A 49 1.05 -5.12 -5.43
CA LEU A 49 -0.40 -5.10 -5.23
C LEU A 49 -1.08 -4.08 -6.15
N LEU A 50 -0.54 -2.86 -6.23
CA LEU A 50 -1.09 -1.79 -7.05
C LEU A 50 -0.93 -2.07 -8.55
N ASP A 51 0.21 -2.61 -8.98
CA ASP A 51 0.43 -3.01 -10.38
C ASP A 51 -0.55 -4.11 -10.80
N ARG A 52 -0.74 -5.12 -9.93
CA ARG A 52 -1.74 -6.17 -10.15
C ARG A 52 -3.15 -5.60 -10.25
N GLN A 53 -3.56 -4.76 -9.30
CA GLN A 53 -4.88 -4.10 -9.31
C GLN A 53 -5.08 -3.23 -10.55
N SER A 54 -4.03 -2.54 -11.00
CA SER A 54 -4.06 -1.73 -12.23
C SER A 54 -4.34 -2.59 -13.45
N ARG A 55 -3.70 -3.76 -13.57
CA ARG A 55 -3.92 -4.70 -14.69
C ARG A 55 -5.28 -5.38 -14.63
N GLU A 56 -5.75 -5.74 -13.44
CA GLU A 56 -7.05 -6.37 -13.23
C GLU A 56 -8.21 -5.39 -13.48
N GLY A 57 -8.07 -4.12 -13.04
CA GLY A 57 -9.09 -3.09 -13.21
C GLY A 57 -9.37 -2.67 -14.65
N VAL A 58 -8.46 -2.98 -15.58
CA VAL A 58 -8.68 -2.81 -17.04
C VAL A 58 -9.71 -3.83 -17.56
N GLN A 59 -9.88 -4.98 -16.90
CA GLN A 59 -10.75 -6.05 -17.41
C GLN A 59 -12.24 -5.91 -17.05
N GLU A 60 -12.61 -5.07 -16.07
CA GLU A 60 -14.01 -4.89 -15.67
C GLU A 60 -14.74 -3.75 -16.41
N ASN A 61 -14.07 -3.01 -17.31
CA ASN A 61 -14.69 -1.94 -18.10
C ASN A 61 -14.40 -2.04 -19.62
N GLY A 62 -14.08 -3.24 -20.12
CA GLY A 62 -13.83 -3.53 -21.54
C GLY A 62 -15.02 -4.19 -22.23
#